data_AF-A0AAE1H5X8-F1
#
_entry.id   AF-A0AAE1H5X8-F1
#
_cell.length_a   1.000
_cell.length_b   1.000
_cell.length_c   1.000
_cell.angle_alpha   90.00
_cell.angle_beta   90.00
_cell.angle_gamma   90.00
#
_symmetry.space_group_name_H-M   'P 1'
#
loop_
_entity.id
_entity.type
_entity.pdbx_description
1 polymer ?
#
loop_
_entity_poly.entity_id
_entity_poly.type
_entity_poly.pdbx_seq_one_letter_code
_entity_poly.pdbx_strand_id
1 'polypeptide(L)'
;MSFSCAASRVGLAVKIKKKNGVEADQRKPLMNALKKIMYAKDTEHYETAKDDFQEMCSHEKYRDRVDEFILREEEWVLLFREWQLTRGHNTNNLAEANIRILKGIFLERLRALNAVALADFTINVWDTYFRNRLLKFAYNRVKGPYLKYDTLVKRMPLH
;
A
#
# COMPACT_ATOMS: atom_id res chain seq x y z
N MET A 1 -19.55 -36.87 -24.40
CA MET A 1 -20.57 -36.79 -23.32
C MET A 1 -19.84 -36.80 -21.98
N SER A 2 -20.19 -35.82 -21.15
CA SER A 2 -19.75 -35.46 -19.80
C SER A 2 -18.62 -36.23 -19.09
N PHE A 3 -17.53 -35.51 -18.82
CA PHE A 3 -16.77 -35.70 -17.58
C PHE A 3 -17.11 -34.55 -16.64
N SER A 4 -17.92 -34.87 -15.63
CA SER A 4 -18.22 -34.04 -14.47
C SER A 4 -16.97 -33.89 -13.61
N CYS A 5 -16.50 -32.67 -13.39
CA CYS A 5 -15.51 -32.37 -12.35
C CYS A 5 -16.18 -31.54 -11.27
N ALA A 6 -16.73 -32.24 -10.28
CA ALA A 6 -17.17 -31.66 -9.02
C ALA A 6 -15.94 -31.31 -8.18
N ALA A 7 -15.47 -30.06 -8.27
CA ALA A 7 -14.52 -29.51 -7.31
C ALA A 7 -15.30 -28.88 -6.15
N SER A 8 -15.66 -29.70 -5.17
CA SER A 8 -16.17 -29.27 -3.86
C SER A 8 -15.16 -28.32 -3.21
N ARG A 9 -15.46 -27.02 -3.19
CA ARG A 9 -14.71 -26.03 -2.42
C ARG A 9 -15.04 -26.17 -0.94
N VAL A 10 -14.35 -27.08 -0.25
CA VAL A 10 -14.18 -26.97 1.21
C VAL A 10 -13.06 -25.98 1.43
N GLY A 11 -13.43 -24.70 1.59
CA GLY A 11 -12.51 -23.64 1.99
C GLY A 11 -12.10 -23.85 3.44
N LEU A 12 -11.10 -24.72 3.66
CA LEU A 12 -10.41 -24.86 4.93
C LEU A 12 -9.73 -23.51 5.21
N ALA A 13 -10.30 -22.74 6.13
CA ALA A 13 -9.66 -21.54 6.65
C ALA A 13 -8.36 -21.97 7.35
N VAL A 14 -7.25 -21.90 6.62
CA VAL A 14 -5.91 -22.05 7.19
C VAL A 14 -5.72 -20.88 8.15
N LYS A 15 -6.00 -21.11 9.44
CA LYS A 15 -5.64 -20.22 10.55
C LYS A 15 -4.10 -20.18 10.60
N ILE A 16 -3.51 -19.23 9.88
CA ILE A 16 -2.10 -18.89 10.02
C ILE A 16 -1.93 -18.35 11.46
N LYS A 17 -1.47 -19.18 12.39
CA LYS A 17 -1.01 -18.71 13.71
C LYS A 17 0.13 -17.72 13.48
N LYS A 18 -0.08 -16.44 13.80
CA LYS A 18 0.97 -15.42 13.67
C LYS A 18 1.98 -15.60 14.80
N LYS A 19 3.26 -15.78 14.43
CA LYS A 19 4.44 -16.03 15.28
C LYS A 19 4.76 -14.96 16.35
N ASN A 20 3.91 -13.95 16.55
CA ASN A 20 4.28 -12.71 17.24
C ASN A 20 3.33 -12.32 18.39
N GLY A 21 2.35 -13.15 18.77
CA GLY A 21 1.49 -12.91 19.95
C GLY A 21 0.42 -11.81 19.81
N VAL A 22 0.40 -11.04 18.71
CA VAL A 22 -0.59 -9.98 18.50
C VAL A 22 -1.94 -10.53 18.02
N GLU A 23 -2.96 -10.40 18.87
CA GLU A 23 -4.32 -10.82 18.60
C GLU A 23 -5.03 -9.94 17.55
N ALA A 24 -6.11 -10.46 16.95
CA ALA A 24 -6.74 -9.83 15.80
C ALA A 24 -7.38 -8.46 16.10
N ASP A 25 -7.98 -8.33 17.28
CA ASP A 25 -8.59 -7.13 17.85
C ASP A 25 -7.55 -6.04 18.18
N GLN A 26 -6.36 -6.43 18.63
CA GLN A 26 -5.27 -5.52 18.97
C GLN A 26 -4.57 -4.88 17.76
N ARG A 27 -4.66 -5.50 16.58
CA ARG A 27 -3.97 -5.02 15.37
C ARG A 27 -4.36 -3.61 14.95
N LYS A 28 -5.67 -3.29 15.03
CA LYS A 28 -6.19 -1.99 14.56
C LYS A 28 -5.77 -0.85 15.50
N PRO A 29 -5.93 -0.97 16.83
CA PRO A 29 -5.37 0.00 17.78
C PRO A 29 -3.87 0.22 17.59
N LEU A 30 -3.08 -0.85 17.53
CA LEU A 30 -1.62 -0.78 17.37
C LEU A 30 -1.20 -0.09 16.08
N MET A 31 -1.88 -0.38 14.96
CA MET A 31 -1.64 0.28 13.69
C MET A 31 -2.04 1.77 13.73
N ASN A 32 -3.11 2.11 14.43
CA ASN A 32 -3.53 3.51 14.59
C ASN A 32 -2.54 4.30 15.44
N ALA A 33 -1.99 3.71 16.51
CA ALA A 33 -0.94 4.33 17.31
C ALA A 33 0.32 4.58 16.47
N LEU A 34 0.79 3.57 15.73
CA LEU A 34 1.92 3.75 14.80
C LEU A 34 1.64 4.83 13.74
N LYS A 35 0.40 4.92 13.23
CA LYS A 35 0.01 5.99 12.30
C LYS A 35 0.10 7.38 12.91
N LYS A 36 -0.18 7.55 14.20
CA LYS A 36 -0.02 8.84 14.88
C LYS A 36 1.43 9.29 14.83
N ILE A 37 2.37 8.37 15.09
CA ILE A 37 3.82 8.59 14.95
C ILE A 37 4.14 8.97 13.50
N MET A 38 3.73 8.16 12.52
CA MET A 38 4.04 8.38 11.09
C MET A 38 3.56 9.73 10.55
N TYR A 39 2.37 10.17 10.98
CA TYR A 39 1.71 11.37 10.44
C TYR A 39 1.82 12.59 11.35
N ALA A 40 2.66 12.55 12.39
CA ALA A 40 2.98 13.72 13.19
C ALA A 40 3.57 14.83 12.32
N LYS A 41 3.16 16.07 12.60
CA LYS A 41 3.53 17.27 11.81
C LYS A 41 4.47 18.21 12.54
N ASP A 42 4.64 18.04 13.84
CA ASP A 42 5.51 18.81 14.70
C ASP A 42 6.13 17.87 15.75
N THR A 43 7.21 18.34 16.36
CA THR A 43 8.02 17.56 17.29
C THR A 43 7.24 17.16 18.54
N GLU A 44 6.35 18.03 19.04
CA GLU A 44 5.58 17.77 20.26
C GLU A 44 4.62 16.60 20.07
N HIS A 45 3.85 16.60 18.98
CA HIS A 45 2.95 15.50 18.64
C HIS A 45 3.71 14.22 18.31
N TYR A 46 4.93 14.33 17.76
CA TYR A 46 5.77 13.18 17.44
C TYR A 46 6.22 12.44 18.70
N GLU A 47 6.81 13.16 19.65
CA GLU A 47 7.28 12.57 20.92
C GLU A 47 6.12 12.03 21.74
N THR A 48 5.02 12.79 21.85
CA THR A 48 3.81 12.32 22.55
C THR A 48 3.27 11.03 21.95
N ALA A 49 3.24 10.92 20.61
CA ALA A 49 2.76 9.71 19.94
C ALA A 49 3.69 8.50 20.14
N LYS A 50 5.00 8.73 20.31
CA LYS A 50 5.96 7.67 20.63
C LYS A 50 5.74 7.16 22.05
N ASP A 51 5.62 8.05 23.02
CA ASP A 51 5.39 7.70 24.42
C ASP A 51 4.06 6.94 24.58
N ASP A 52 2.97 7.48 24.00
CA ASP A 52 1.66 6.81 23.94
C ASP A 52 1.76 5.37 23.38
N PHE A 53 2.58 5.18 22.35
CA PHE A 53 2.75 3.87 21.72
C PHE A 53 3.51 2.90 22.63
N GLN A 54 4.57 3.36 23.29
CA GLN A 54 5.37 2.54 24.20
C GLN A 54 4.56 2.08 25.41
N GLU A 55 3.74 2.98 25.98
CA GLU A 55 2.84 2.65 27.09
C GLU A 55 1.72 1.69 26.67
N MET A 56 1.13 1.90 25.50
CA MET A 56 0.01 1.08 25.00
C MET A 56 0.45 -0.31 24.54
N CYS A 57 1.64 -0.43 23.95
CA CYS A 57 2.07 -1.66 23.30
C CYS A 57 2.68 -2.66 24.31
N SER A 58 1.89 -3.63 24.75
CA SER A 58 2.39 -4.71 25.62
C SER A 58 3.23 -5.79 24.90
N HIS A 59 3.33 -5.74 23.57
CA HIS A 59 4.04 -6.74 22.76
C HIS A 59 5.49 -6.34 22.50
N GLU A 60 6.41 -6.85 23.30
CA GLU A 60 7.86 -6.54 23.24
C GLU A 60 8.44 -6.62 21.81
N LYS A 61 8.26 -7.75 21.11
CA LYS A 61 8.74 -7.91 19.73
C LYS A 61 8.17 -6.89 18.75
N TYR A 62 6.98 -6.37 19.00
CA TYR A 62 6.40 -5.34 18.14
C TYR A 62 6.95 -3.96 18.48
N ARG A 63 7.22 -3.66 19.76
CA ARG A 63 7.95 -2.45 20.18
C ARG A 63 9.35 -2.43 19.59
N ASP A 64 10.13 -3.49 19.79
CA ASP A 64 11.50 -3.59 19.28
C ASP A 64 11.55 -3.33 17.77
N ARG A 65 10.55 -3.87 17.05
CA ARG A 65 10.44 -3.68 15.60
C ARG A 65 10.09 -2.25 15.21
N VAL A 66 9.28 -1.56 16.01
CA VAL A 66 8.96 -0.15 15.80
C VAL A 66 10.16 0.73 16.15
N ASP A 67 10.89 0.43 17.22
CA ASP A 67 12.11 1.13 17.61
C ASP A 67 13.19 1.03 16.52
N GLU A 68 13.38 -0.16 15.93
CA GLU A 68 14.22 -0.35 14.75
C GLU A 68 13.80 0.51 13.55
N PHE A 69 12.50 0.76 13.37
CA PHE A 69 12.00 1.62 12.29
C PHE A 69 12.18 3.10 12.59
N ILE A 70 12.06 3.49 13.86
CA ILE A 70 12.29 4.86 14.34
C ILE A 70 13.73 5.30 14.05
N LEU A 71 14.71 4.38 14.02
CA LEU A 71 16.08 4.70 13.58
C LEU A 71 16.18 5.28 12.15
N ARG A 72 15.13 5.12 11.34
CA ARG A 72 15.02 5.68 9.98
C ARG A 72 13.82 6.63 9.85
N GLU A 73 13.40 7.24 10.95
CA GLU A 73 12.23 8.12 11.03
C GLU A 73 12.23 9.21 9.96
N GLU A 74 13.39 9.76 9.62
CA GLU A 74 13.57 10.79 8.59
C GLU A 74 13.09 10.36 7.20
N GLU A 75 13.11 9.06 6.90
CA GLU A 75 12.71 8.53 5.59
C GLU A 75 11.19 8.46 5.39
N TRP A 76 10.39 8.43 6.47
CA TRP A 76 8.97 8.07 6.37
C TRP A 76 8.02 8.91 7.24
N VAL A 77 8.47 9.46 8.37
CA VAL A 77 7.65 10.35 9.20
C VAL A 77 7.39 11.65 8.45
N LEU A 78 6.15 12.15 8.56
CA LEU A 78 5.72 13.34 7.82
C LEU A 78 6.48 14.60 8.23
N LEU A 79 6.71 14.78 9.54
CA LEU A 79 7.50 15.88 10.13
C LEU A 79 8.83 16.10 9.39
N PHE A 80 9.63 15.04 9.19
CA PHE A 80 10.96 15.15 8.58
C PHE A 80 10.91 15.27 7.05
N ARG A 81 9.73 15.09 6.44
CA ARG A 81 9.52 15.09 4.99
C ARG A 81 8.81 16.33 4.47
N GLU A 82 8.67 17.37 5.28
CA GLU A 82 7.99 18.61 4.90
C GLU A 82 8.59 19.25 3.63
N TRP A 83 9.91 19.12 3.44
CA TRP A 83 10.64 19.61 2.27
C TRP A 83 10.37 18.81 0.98
N GLN A 84 9.79 17.60 1.07
CA GLN A 84 9.47 16.80 -0.10
C GLN A 84 8.16 17.26 -0.74
N LEU A 85 8.20 17.49 -2.05
CA LEU A 85 7.04 17.84 -2.89
C LEU A 85 6.07 16.65 -3.05
N THR A 86 5.48 16.19 -1.96
CA THR A 86 4.50 15.10 -1.95
C THR A 86 3.11 15.59 -2.36
N ARG A 87 2.86 16.92 -2.44
CA ARG A 87 1.54 17.52 -2.76
C ARG A 87 0.38 16.92 -1.94
N GLY A 88 0.65 16.47 -0.72
CA GLY A 88 -0.34 15.80 0.13
C GLY A 88 -0.60 14.32 -0.20
N HIS A 89 0.13 13.72 -1.15
CA HIS A 89 0.09 12.28 -1.44
C HIS A 89 0.88 11.47 -0.41
N ASN A 90 0.43 11.48 0.84
CA ASN A 90 0.97 10.62 1.91
C ASN A 90 0.11 9.36 2.15
N THR A 91 -0.86 9.11 1.27
CA THR A 91 -1.78 7.98 1.36
C THR A 91 -1.23 6.77 0.61
N ASN A 92 -1.44 5.58 1.17
CA ASN A 92 -0.96 4.32 0.60
C ASN A 92 -1.64 3.96 -0.74
N ASN A 93 -2.65 4.71 -1.19
CA ASN A 93 -3.52 4.37 -2.31
C ASN A 93 -2.74 4.09 -3.60
N LEU A 94 -1.74 4.91 -3.91
CA LEU A 94 -0.91 4.72 -5.11
C LEU A 94 -0.05 3.44 -4.99
N ALA A 95 0.61 3.27 -3.84
CA ALA A 95 1.43 2.08 -3.57
C ALA A 95 0.58 0.80 -3.59
N GLU A 96 -0.60 0.83 -2.97
CA GLU A 96 -1.54 -0.29 -2.93
C GLU A 96 -2.09 -0.59 -4.33
N ALA A 97 -2.45 0.43 -5.11
CA ALA A 97 -2.86 0.24 -6.50
C ALA A 97 -1.75 -0.41 -7.33
N ASN A 98 -0.51 0.04 -7.18
CA ASN A 98 0.65 -0.55 -7.86
C ASN A 98 0.88 -2.00 -7.44
N ILE A 99 0.80 -2.33 -6.14
CA ILE A 99 0.94 -3.71 -5.65
C ILE A 99 -0.22 -4.59 -6.15
N ARG A 100 -1.46 -4.07 -6.21
CA ARG A 100 -2.60 -4.80 -6.74
C ARG A 100 -2.42 -5.11 -8.23
N ILE A 101 -1.94 -4.15 -9.02
CA ILE A 101 -1.59 -4.36 -10.43
C ILE A 101 -0.48 -5.41 -10.52
N LEU A 102 0.60 -5.26 -9.76
CA LEU A 102 1.71 -6.23 -9.67
C LEU A 102 1.18 -7.66 -9.41
N LYS A 103 0.37 -7.84 -8.37
CA LYS A 103 -0.17 -9.14 -8.00
C LYS A 103 -1.15 -9.68 -9.04
N GLY A 104 -2.17 -8.92 -9.42
CA GLY A 104 -3.27 -9.43 -10.25
C GLY A 104 -2.98 -9.51 -11.74
N ILE A 105 -2.16 -8.59 -12.28
CA ILE A 105 -1.86 -8.56 -13.70
C ILE A 105 -0.58 -9.34 -13.99
N PHE A 106 0.44 -9.16 -13.15
CA PHE A 106 1.77 -9.68 -13.45
C PHE A 106 2.04 -11.03 -12.79
N LEU A 107 1.77 -11.18 -11.49
CA LEU A 107 2.08 -12.42 -10.75
C LEU A 107 0.99 -13.50 -10.86
N GLU A 108 -0.29 -13.15 -10.87
CA GLU A 108 -1.40 -14.12 -10.97
C GLU A 108 -1.45 -14.85 -12.32
N ARG A 109 -0.91 -14.24 -13.39
CA ARG A 109 -0.80 -14.88 -14.71
C ARG A 109 0.33 -15.89 -14.81
N LEU A 110 1.28 -15.90 -13.85
CA LEU A 110 2.53 -16.64 -13.95
C LEU A 110 2.75 -17.43 -12.66
N ARG A 111 2.27 -18.67 -12.64
CA ARG A 111 2.22 -19.52 -11.43
C ARG A 111 3.57 -19.97 -10.87
N ALA A 112 4.70 -19.66 -11.51
CA ALA A 112 6.03 -19.84 -10.94
C ALA A 112 7.06 -19.11 -11.81
N LEU A 113 7.55 -17.97 -11.34
CA LEU A 113 8.72 -17.31 -11.93
C LEU A 113 9.93 -17.64 -11.06
N ASN A 114 10.98 -18.24 -11.66
CA ASN A 114 12.29 -18.25 -11.03
C ASN A 114 12.81 -16.80 -10.94
N ALA A 115 13.84 -16.55 -10.12
CA ALA A 115 14.34 -15.20 -9.87
C ALA A 115 14.71 -14.44 -11.17
N VAL A 116 15.25 -15.15 -12.16
CA VAL A 116 15.60 -14.59 -13.47
C VAL A 116 14.35 -14.14 -14.22
N ALA A 117 13.33 -14.99 -14.30
CA ALA A 117 12.08 -14.67 -14.97
C ALA A 117 11.33 -13.53 -14.26
N LEU A 118 11.41 -13.44 -12.93
CA LEU A 118 10.83 -12.32 -12.18
C LEU A 118 11.53 -10.98 -12.48
N ALA A 119 12.87 -10.99 -12.57
CA ALA A 119 13.65 -9.81 -12.92
C ALA A 119 13.31 -9.31 -14.34
N ASP A 120 13.30 -10.23 -15.31
CA ASP A 120 12.95 -9.91 -16.71
C ASP A 120 11.52 -9.35 -16.82
N PHE A 121 10.57 -9.92 -16.07
CA PHE A 121 9.19 -9.45 -16.06
C PHE A 121 9.03 -8.06 -15.44
N THR A 122 9.78 -7.79 -14.37
CA THR A 122 9.78 -6.49 -13.68
C THR A 122 10.35 -5.40 -14.57
N ILE A 123 11.40 -5.69 -15.35
CA ILE A 123 12.05 -4.70 -16.21
C ILE A 123 11.24 -4.49 -17.50
N ASN A 124 10.95 -5.57 -18.22
CA ASN A 124 10.43 -5.46 -19.58
C ASN A 124 8.90 -5.38 -19.63
N VAL A 125 8.21 -6.24 -18.88
CA VAL A 125 6.75 -6.34 -18.98
C VAL A 125 6.06 -5.26 -18.15
N TRP A 126 6.60 -4.95 -16.96
CA TRP A 126 6.04 -3.90 -16.12
C TRP A 126 6.23 -2.49 -16.71
N ASP A 127 7.42 -2.18 -17.21
CA ASP A 127 7.68 -0.89 -17.89
C ASP A 127 6.78 -0.73 -19.12
N THR A 128 6.74 -1.75 -19.98
CA THR A 128 5.90 -1.73 -21.18
C THR A 128 4.42 -1.53 -20.85
N TYR A 129 3.92 -2.17 -19.79
CA TYR A 129 2.54 -1.98 -19.36
C TYR A 129 2.24 -0.52 -18.96
N PHE A 130 3.10 0.08 -18.12
CA PHE A 130 2.89 1.47 -17.69
C PHE A 130 3.07 2.46 -18.84
N ARG A 131 4.09 2.28 -19.67
CA ARG A 131 4.31 3.07 -20.89
C ARG A 131 3.08 3.04 -21.79
N ASN A 132 2.53 1.86 -22.06
CA ASN A 132 1.32 1.71 -22.86
C ASN A 132 0.09 2.35 -22.20
N ARG A 133 -0.01 2.32 -20.86
CA ARG A 133 -1.11 2.97 -20.13
C ARG A 133 -1.02 4.49 -20.21
N LEU A 134 0.18 5.05 -20.06
CA LEU A 134 0.43 6.48 -20.24
C LEU A 134 0.15 6.93 -21.67
N LEU A 135 0.61 6.16 -22.68
CA LEU A 135 0.31 6.45 -24.08
C LEU A 135 -1.19 6.37 -24.38
N LYS A 136 -1.90 5.35 -23.88
CA LYS A 136 -3.37 5.27 -24.02
C LYS A 136 -4.08 6.47 -23.41
N PHE A 137 -3.58 6.97 -22.29
CA PHE A 137 -4.09 8.18 -21.66
C PHE A 137 -3.81 9.41 -22.51
N ALA A 138 -2.56 9.62 -22.95
CA ALA A 138 -2.15 10.75 -23.77
C ALA A 138 -2.86 10.80 -25.13
N TYR A 139 -3.04 9.64 -25.77
CA TYR A 139 -3.81 9.50 -27.00
C TYR A 139 -5.32 9.55 -26.78
N ASN A 140 -5.78 9.89 -25.58
CA ASN A 140 -7.19 10.14 -25.32
C ASN A 140 -8.07 8.88 -25.54
N ARG A 141 -7.44 7.70 -25.53
CA ARG A 141 -8.09 6.39 -25.79
C ARG A 141 -8.74 5.81 -24.52
N VAL A 142 -8.70 6.54 -23.42
CA VAL A 142 -9.38 6.22 -22.17
C VAL A 142 -10.41 7.32 -21.91
N LYS A 143 -11.70 7.03 -22.11
CA LYS A 143 -12.78 8.03 -21.97
C LYS A 143 -13.06 8.46 -20.53
N GLY A 144 -12.67 7.64 -19.53
CA GLY A 144 -13.02 7.84 -18.12
C GLY A 144 -12.44 9.12 -17.46
N PRO A 145 -11.15 9.45 -17.66
CA PRO A 145 -10.56 10.68 -17.13
C PRO A 145 -11.17 11.96 -17.71
N TYR A 146 -11.54 11.97 -18.99
CA TYR A 146 -12.19 13.11 -19.64
C TYR A 146 -13.59 13.37 -19.07
N LEU A 147 -14.37 12.31 -18.85
CA LEU A 147 -15.67 12.43 -18.17
C LEU A 147 -15.54 13.04 -16.77
N LYS A 148 -14.48 12.69 -16.02
CA LYS A 148 -14.21 13.28 -14.70
C LYS A 148 -13.68 14.71 -14.79
N TYR A 149 -12.84 15.00 -15.79
CA TYR A 149 -12.33 16.35 -16.07
C TYR A 149 -13.47 17.30 -16.43
N ASP A 150 -14.36 16.93 -17.36
CA ASP A 150 -15.53 17.73 -17.72
C ASP A 150 -16.45 17.97 -16.52
N THR A 151 -16.61 16.96 -15.66
CA THR A 151 -17.38 17.11 -14.42
C THR A 151 -16.70 18.06 -13.43
N LEU A 152 -15.37 18.05 -13.36
CA LEU A 152 -14.57 18.97 -12.53
C LEU A 152 -14.59 20.40 -13.07
N VAL A 153 -14.45 20.58 -14.38
CA VAL A 153 -14.54 21.88 -15.05
C VAL A 153 -15.91 22.50 -14.86
N LYS A 154 -16.99 21.71 -14.98
CA LYS A 154 -18.37 22.17 -14.68
C LYS A 154 -18.59 22.57 -13.21
N ARG A 155 -17.73 22.12 -12.30
CA ARG A 155 -17.82 22.42 -10.85
C ARG A 155 -16.87 23.53 -10.41
N MET A 156 -15.96 23.99 -11.28
CA MET A 156 -15.13 25.15 -10.99
C MET A 156 -15.95 26.43 -11.24
N PRO A 157 -15.99 27.38 -10.29
CA PRO A 157 -16.63 28.66 -10.52
C PRO A 157 -15.87 29.40 -11.65
N LEU A 158 -16.63 29.93 -12.61
CA LEU A 158 -16.11 30.86 -13.60
C LEU A 158 -15.79 32.16 -12.87
N HIS A 159 -14.53 32.59 -12.92
CA HIS A 159 -14.13 33.94 -12.53
C HIS A 159 -14.60 34.95 -13.57
#